data_AF-A0A5N6GTZ7-F1
#
_entry.id   AF-A0A5N6GTZ7-F1
#
_cell.length_a   1.000
_cell.length_b   1.000
_cell.length_c   1.000
_cell.angle_alpha   90.00
_cell.angle_beta   90.00
_cell.angle_gamma   90.00
#
_symmetry.space_group_name_H-M   'P 1'
#
loop_
_entity.id
_entity.type
_entity.pdbx_description
1 polymer ?
#
loop_
_entity_poly.entity_id
_entity_poly.type
_entity_poly.pdbx_seq_one_letter_code
_entity_poly.pdbx_strand_id
1 'polypeptide(L)'
;MRKCQREYVEHAIRRKCRNLELAPEDHYTLANINSRFSNLESCDKGWGGCRSKGDLILKARDRDTNIDYKVAVWFHFGAFQVRKPNKLVTDLDLFRLPCCLPELPARMPNKLLGPPWTDTKLEFLQLLSLDAYIDADDTFTRSRRILRQVIRDRDFATFQRLVNMHIRCQCYKYPVRWPVLPNHFQVALKYADEYDDPFIKLLVEQRWEDIPANLLHLKDQLMSKVGTSHI
;
A
#
# COMPACT_ATOMS: atom_id res chain seq x y z
N MET A 1 1.14 16.75 1.11
CA MET A 1 2.09 15.61 1.20
C MET A 1 2.96 15.48 -0.05
N ARG A 2 2.39 15.31 -1.26
CA ARG A 2 3.15 15.08 -2.50
C ARG A 2 4.27 16.08 -2.78
N LYS A 3 4.03 17.38 -2.55
CA LYS A 3 5.07 18.44 -2.61
C LYS A 3 6.28 18.12 -1.71
N CYS A 4 6.02 17.79 -0.44
CA CYS A 4 7.07 17.45 0.52
C CYS A 4 7.85 16.19 0.13
N GLN A 5 7.18 15.17 -0.44
CA GLN A 5 7.87 13.97 -0.92
C GLN A 5 8.84 14.30 -2.05
N ARG A 6 8.39 15.08 -3.03
CA ARG A 6 9.20 15.53 -4.16
C ARG A 6 10.42 16.31 -3.69
N GLU A 7 10.23 17.31 -2.85
CA GLU A 7 11.31 18.14 -2.29
C GLU A 7 12.30 17.30 -1.45
N TYR A 8 11.78 16.34 -0.68
CA TYR A 8 12.61 15.43 0.11
C TYR A 8 13.45 14.50 -0.77
N VAL A 9 12.86 13.88 -1.79
CA VAL A 9 13.57 13.00 -2.73
C VAL A 9 14.62 13.79 -3.50
N GLU A 10 14.28 14.98 -3.99
CA GLU A 10 15.23 15.87 -4.66
C GLU A 10 16.41 16.22 -3.74
N HIS A 11 16.15 16.57 -2.48
CA HIS A 11 17.19 16.81 -1.50
C HIS A 11 18.08 15.58 -1.27
N ALA A 12 17.46 14.40 -1.10
CA ALA A 12 18.17 13.15 -0.86
C ALA A 12 19.08 12.79 -2.04
N ILE A 13 18.61 12.95 -3.29
CA ILE A 13 19.39 12.74 -4.51
C ILE A 13 20.61 13.68 -4.52
N ARG A 14 20.40 14.98 -4.34
CA ARG A 14 21.51 15.97 -4.35
C ARG A 14 22.59 15.64 -3.31
N ARG A 15 22.17 15.16 -2.12
CA ARG A 15 23.08 14.78 -1.04
C ARG A 15 23.81 13.47 -1.30
N LYS A 16 23.07 12.42 -1.70
CA LYS A 16 23.58 11.04 -1.77
C LYS A 16 24.25 10.71 -3.10
N CYS A 17 23.92 11.42 -4.17
CA CYS A 17 24.55 11.26 -5.48
C CYS A 17 25.74 12.21 -5.71
N ARG A 18 26.11 13.05 -4.73
CA ARG A 18 27.17 14.07 -4.90
C ARG A 18 28.52 13.50 -5.36
N ASN A 19 28.91 12.34 -4.82
CA ASN A 19 30.19 11.70 -5.11
C ASN A 19 30.06 10.57 -6.15
N LEU A 20 28.88 10.46 -6.78
CA LEU A 20 28.62 9.45 -7.78
C LEU A 20 28.80 10.02 -9.18
N GLU A 21 29.51 9.28 -10.03
CA GLU A 21 29.56 9.46 -11.47
C GLU A 21 28.38 8.74 -12.10
N LEU A 22 27.54 9.48 -12.80
CA LEU A 22 26.47 8.94 -13.64
C LEU A 22 26.76 9.25 -15.11
N ALA A 23 26.11 8.52 -16.01
CA ALA A 23 26.10 8.90 -17.41
C ALA A 23 25.48 10.31 -17.58
N PRO A 24 25.89 11.09 -18.59
CA PRO A 24 25.34 12.43 -18.82
C PRO A 24 23.80 12.46 -18.90
N GLU A 25 23.20 11.46 -19.54
CA GLU A 25 21.74 11.35 -19.69
C GLU A 25 21.03 11.02 -18.36
N ASP A 26 21.70 10.27 -17.50
CA ASP A 26 21.22 9.94 -16.16
C ASP A 26 21.28 11.17 -15.25
N HIS A 27 22.31 12.01 -15.40
CA HIS A 27 22.40 13.32 -14.74
C HIS A 27 21.25 14.23 -15.16
N TYR A 28 20.95 14.32 -16.45
CA TYR A 28 19.82 15.09 -16.96
C TYR A 28 18.48 14.56 -16.42
N THR A 29 18.34 13.23 -16.36
CA THR A 29 17.16 12.57 -15.79
C THR A 29 16.95 12.91 -14.32
N LEU A 30 18.01 12.90 -13.51
CA LEU A 30 17.95 13.28 -12.09
C LEU A 30 17.71 14.78 -11.89
N ALA A 31 18.28 15.64 -12.75
CA ALA A 31 18.05 17.08 -12.70
C ALA A 31 16.58 17.44 -12.98
N ASN A 32 15.92 16.67 -13.85
CA ASN A 32 14.52 16.86 -14.22
C ASN A 32 13.55 15.93 -13.48
N ILE A 33 13.98 15.32 -12.38
CA ILE A 33 13.21 14.27 -11.69
C ILE A 33 11.84 14.74 -11.20
N ASN A 34 11.71 16.04 -10.91
CA ASN A 34 10.47 16.66 -10.46
C ASN A 34 9.31 16.51 -11.46
N SER A 35 9.61 16.51 -12.77
CA SER A 35 8.61 16.31 -13.82
C SER A 35 7.92 14.93 -13.71
N ARG A 36 8.67 13.91 -13.29
CA ARG A 36 8.18 12.52 -13.17
C ARG A 36 7.22 12.32 -12.01
N PHE A 37 7.20 13.23 -11.03
CA PHE A 37 6.22 13.20 -9.94
C PHE A 37 4.82 13.68 -10.36
N SER A 38 4.66 14.17 -11.59
CA SER A 38 3.39 14.73 -12.09
C SER A 38 2.40 13.65 -12.56
N ASN A 39 2.89 12.47 -12.95
CA ASN A 39 2.06 11.33 -13.35
C ASN A 39 2.53 10.08 -12.60
N LEU A 40 1.73 9.64 -11.62
CA LEU A 40 2.02 8.50 -10.75
C LEU A 40 1.15 7.27 -11.06
N GLU A 41 0.32 7.32 -12.11
CA GLU A 41 -0.68 6.28 -12.36
C GLU A 41 -0.03 4.94 -12.72
N SER A 42 1.01 4.99 -13.54
CA SER A 42 1.80 3.84 -14.01
C SER A 42 2.92 3.41 -13.06
N CYS A 43 3.14 4.16 -11.97
CA CYS A 43 4.18 3.84 -11.01
C CYS A 43 3.81 2.62 -10.17
N ASP A 44 4.83 1.97 -9.63
CA ASP A 44 4.70 0.88 -8.70
C ASP A 44 3.94 1.32 -7.43
N LYS A 45 2.83 0.62 -7.14
CA LYS A 45 1.98 0.84 -5.96
C LYS A 45 2.17 -0.23 -4.88
N GLY A 46 3.17 -1.08 -5.02
CA GLY A 46 3.51 -2.13 -4.06
C GLY A 46 2.52 -3.29 -4.06
N TRP A 47 2.20 -3.81 -5.25
CA TRP A 47 1.30 -4.95 -5.41
C TRP A 47 1.77 -6.14 -4.56
N GLY A 48 0.85 -6.74 -3.80
CA GLY A 48 1.18 -7.83 -2.86
C GLY A 48 1.89 -7.40 -1.58
N GLY A 49 1.90 -6.09 -1.26
CA GLY A 49 2.52 -5.56 -0.04
C GLY A 49 4.03 -5.36 -0.12
N CYS A 50 4.62 -5.49 -1.31
CA CYS A 50 6.05 -5.32 -1.53
C CYS A 50 6.32 -4.34 -2.66
N ARG A 51 7.31 -3.46 -2.46
CA ARG A 51 7.85 -2.60 -3.52
C ARG A 51 8.62 -3.45 -4.54
N SER A 52 8.48 -3.13 -5.81
CA SER A 52 9.31 -3.64 -6.91
C SER A 52 10.74 -3.07 -6.87
N LYS A 53 11.52 -3.30 -7.92
CA LYS A 53 12.93 -2.86 -8.00
C LYS A 53 13.14 -1.35 -8.05
N GLY A 54 12.09 -0.57 -8.39
CA GLY A 54 12.11 0.87 -8.60
C GLY A 54 11.45 1.27 -9.93
N ASP A 55 10.80 2.43 -9.97
CA ASP A 55 10.24 3.03 -11.20
C ASP A 55 11.35 3.59 -12.10
N LEU A 56 12.44 4.06 -11.49
CA LEU A 56 13.65 4.52 -12.16
C LEU A 56 14.86 3.82 -11.53
N ILE A 57 15.73 3.25 -12.34
CA ILE A 57 16.98 2.61 -11.89
C ILE A 57 18.12 3.08 -12.79
N LEU A 58 19.05 3.83 -12.20
CA LEU A 58 20.24 4.35 -12.87
C LEU A 58 21.50 3.64 -12.36
N LYS A 59 22.51 3.55 -13.22
CA LYS A 59 23.84 3.06 -12.83
C LYS A 59 24.69 4.25 -12.41
N ALA A 60 25.47 4.07 -11.37
CA ALA A 60 26.38 5.09 -10.90
C ALA A 60 27.68 4.44 -10.42
N ARG A 61 28.75 5.22 -10.31
CA ARG A 61 30.03 4.75 -9.79
C ARG A 61 30.56 5.75 -8.77
N ASP A 62 31.03 5.26 -7.65
CA ASP A 62 31.62 6.12 -6.62
C ASP A 62 33.03 6.55 -7.05
N ARG A 63 33.29 7.86 -7.02
CA ARG A 63 34.55 8.46 -7.50
C ARG A 63 35.76 8.04 -6.71
N ASP A 64 35.60 7.89 -5.40
CA ASP A 64 36.72 7.68 -4.48
C ASP A 64 37.10 6.20 -4.41
N THR A 65 36.10 5.33 -4.45
CA THR A 65 36.28 3.88 -4.28
C THR A 65 36.22 3.08 -5.57
N ASN A 66 35.79 3.70 -6.69
CA ASN A 66 35.55 3.05 -7.98
C ASN A 66 34.54 1.90 -7.91
N ILE A 67 33.71 1.85 -6.86
CA ILE A 67 32.67 0.84 -6.67
C ILE A 67 31.42 1.24 -7.45
N ASP A 68 30.84 0.29 -8.20
CA ASP A 68 29.57 0.52 -8.89
C ASP A 68 28.40 0.60 -7.89
N TYR A 69 27.37 1.37 -8.22
CA TYR A 69 26.13 1.55 -7.46
C TYR A 69 24.92 1.57 -8.40
N LYS A 70 23.74 1.37 -7.82
CA LYS A 70 22.44 1.60 -8.45
C LYS A 70 21.70 2.67 -7.67
N VAL A 71 21.18 3.64 -8.39
CA VAL A 71 20.28 4.67 -7.87
C VAL A 71 18.86 4.28 -8.26
N ALA A 72 17.99 4.06 -7.28
CA ALA A 72 16.60 3.66 -7.49
C ALA A 72 15.62 4.69 -6.92
N VAL A 73 14.53 4.96 -7.64
CA VAL A 73 13.46 5.87 -7.23
C VAL A 73 12.12 5.18 -7.37
N TRP A 74 11.26 5.33 -6.36
CA TRP A 74 9.86 4.93 -6.39
C TRP A 74 9.00 6.19 -6.23
N PHE A 75 8.44 6.68 -7.34
CA PHE A 75 7.76 7.97 -7.39
C PHE A 75 6.46 7.94 -6.59
N HIS A 76 5.68 6.85 -6.71
CA HIS A 76 4.44 6.70 -5.94
C HIS A 76 4.71 6.73 -4.43
N PHE A 77 5.81 6.13 -3.98
CA PHE A 77 6.16 6.07 -2.56
C PHE A 77 6.92 7.30 -2.06
N GLY A 78 7.37 8.20 -2.95
CA GLY A 78 8.27 9.29 -2.58
C GLY A 78 9.56 8.77 -1.95
N ALA A 79 10.12 7.70 -2.53
CA ALA A 79 11.25 6.97 -1.98
C ALA A 79 12.43 6.94 -2.94
N PHE A 80 13.63 6.94 -2.37
CA PHE A 80 14.91 6.97 -3.06
C PHE A 80 15.92 6.09 -2.34
N GLN A 81 16.74 5.35 -3.08
CA GLN A 81 17.78 4.50 -2.53
C GLN A 81 19.03 4.52 -3.41
N VAL A 82 20.21 4.55 -2.77
CA VAL A 82 21.49 4.25 -3.40
C VAL A 82 21.97 2.93 -2.84
N ARG A 83 22.27 1.95 -3.71
CA ARG A 83 22.68 0.61 -3.27
C ARG A 83 23.82 0.04 -4.10
N LYS A 84 24.64 -0.81 -3.50
CA LYS A 84 25.66 -1.59 -4.21
C LYS A 84 24.99 -2.58 -5.19
N PRO A 85 25.69 -3.00 -6.27
CA PRO A 85 25.19 -3.99 -7.19
C PRO A 85 25.10 -5.32 -6.43
N ASN A 86 24.09 -6.13 -6.73
CA ASN A 86 23.91 -7.49 -6.17
C ASN A 86 23.61 -7.59 -4.66
N LYS A 87 23.47 -6.48 -3.92
CA LYS A 87 22.81 -6.53 -2.61
C LYS A 87 21.31 -6.77 -2.79
N LEU A 88 20.75 -7.62 -1.94
CA LEU A 88 19.29 -7.78 -1.81
C LEU A 88 18.65 -6.41 -1.56
N VAL A 89 17.48 -6.18 -2.16
CA VAL A 89 16.68 -4.98 -1.90
C VAL A 89 16.27 -5.05 -0.43
N THR A 90 16.82 -4.13 0.35
CA THR A 90 16.53 -3.98 1.78
C THR A 90 16.03 -2.57 2.02
N ASP A 91 15.34 -2.35 3.14
CA ASP A 91 14.89 -1.01 3.54
C ASP A 91 16.02 -0.16 4.16
N LEU A 92 17.24 -0.71 4.23
CA LEU A 92 18.45 0.02 4.61
C LEU A 92 18.79 1.07 3.54
N ASP A 93 19.21 2.26 3.98
CA ASP A 93 19.52 3.40 3.12
C ASP A 93 18.37 3.82 2.18
N LEU A 94 17.12 3.51 2.55
CA LEU A 94 15.93 3.98 1.87
C LEU A 94 15.51 5.35 2.44
N PHE A 95 15.69 6.40 1.63
CA PHE A 95 15.25 7.74 1.96
C PHE A 95 13.81 7.91 1.47
N ARG A 96 12.86 8.01 2.41
CA ARG A 96 11.45 8.19 2.08
C ARG A 96 10.75 9.14 3.03
N LEU A 97 9.70 9.77 2.53
CA LEU A 97 8.73 10.52 3.33
C LEU A 97 7.30 10.14 2.88
N PRO A 98 6.34 9.88 3.78
CA PRO A 98 6.54 9.60 5.20
C PRO A 98 7.30 8.27 5.39
N CYS A 99 7.90 8.07 6.57
CA CYS A 99 8.63 6.85 6.89
C CYS A 99 8.39 6.46 8.35
N CYS A 100 8.40 5.15 8.63
CA CYS A 100 8.49 4.60 9.98
C CYS A 100 9.68 3.64 10.03
N LEU A 101 10.28 3.48 11.20
CA LEU A 101 11.38 2.52 11.38
C LEU A 101 10.83 1.09 11.26
N PRO A 102 11.38 0.25 10.39
CA PRO A 102 10.92 -1.14 10.24
C PRO A 102 11.01 -1.95 11.54
N GLU A 103 12.02 -1.71 12.37
CA GLU A 103 12.26 -2.42 13.63
C GLU A 103 11.31 -1.99 14.74
N LEU A 104 10.83 -0.75 14.68
CA LEU A 104 9.94 -0.14 15.66
C LEU A 104 8.79 0.58 14.94
N PRO A 105 7.86 -0.18 14.32
CA PRO A 105 6.79 0.42 13.54
C PRO A 105 5.90 1.28 14.41
N ALA A 106 5.57 2.47 13.93
CA ALA A 106 4.63 3.35 14.61
C ALA A 106 3.20 2.81 14.49
N ARG A 107 2.35 3.13 15.45
CA ARG A 107 0.91 2.82 15.35
C ARG A 107 0.25 3.76 14.35
N MET A 108 -0.58 3.22 13.46
CA MET A 108 -1.38 4.01 12.53
C MET A 108 -2.31 4.98 13.30
N PRO A 109 -2.27 6.30 13.01
CA PRO A 109 -3.12 7.28 13.68
C PRO A 109 -4.62 6.99 13.50
N ASN A 110 -5.39 7.10 14.59
CA ASN A 110 -6.85 6.89 14.54
C ASN A 110 -7.55 7.84 13.55
N LYS A 111 -7.05 9.07 13.41
CA LYS A 111 -7.61 10.06 12.46
C LYS A 111 -7.54 9.61 11.00
N LEU A 112 -6.58 8.74 10.64
CA LEU A 112 -6.47 8.17 9.29
C LEU A 112 -7.38 6.95 9.08
N LEU A 113 -7.95 6.40 10.14
CA LEU A 113 -8.69 5.14 10.17
C LEU A 113 -10.18 5.35 10.46
N GLY A 114 -10.72 6.47 10.01
CA GLY A 114 -12.14 6.80 10.12
C GLY A 114 -12.56 7.83 9.08
N PRO A 115 -13.84 8.22 9.02
CA PRO A 115 -14.30 9.27 8.11
C PRO A 115 -13.75 10.67 8.47
N PRO A 116 -13.86 11.67 7.57
CA PRO A 116 -14.29 11.53 6.17
C PRO A 116 -13.24 10.82 5.32
N TRP A 117 -13.68 9.98 4.38
CA TRP A 117 -12.84 9.25 3.44
C TRP A 117 -12.65 10.06 2.15
N THR A 118 -11.60 10.87 2.13
CA THR A 118 -11.19 11.59 0.92
C THR A 118 -10.11 10.82 0.17
N ASP A 119 -9.97 11.03 -1.13
CA ASP A 119 -8.90 10.41 -1.94
C ASP A 119 -7.51 10.64 -1.38
N THR A 120 -7.20 11.87 -0.97
CA THR A 120 -5.91 12.24 -0.37
C THR A 120 -5.64 11.48 0.93
N LYS A 121 -6.68 11.23 1.73
CA LYS A 121 -6.56 10.46 2.98
C LYS A 121 -6.31 8.99 2.73
N LEU A 122 -7.03 8.40 1.77
CA LEU A 122 -6.85 7.00 1.38
C LEU A 122 -5.48 6.77 0.72
N GLU A 123 -5.02 7.72 -0.09
CA GLU A 123 -3.66 7.74 -0.64
C GLU A 123 -2.61 7.84 0.49
N PHE A 124 -2.80 8.73 1.46
CA PHE A 124 -1.88 8.85 2.58
C PHE A 124 -1.88 7.63 3.49
N LEU A 125 -3.04 7.00 3.69
CA LEU A 125 -3.17 5.73 4.39
C LEU A 125 -2.39 4.62 3.65
N GLN A 126 -2.53 4.53 2.32
CA GLN A 126 -1.81 3.56 1.50
C GLN A 126 -0.29 3.73 1.58
N LEU A 127 0.20 4.97 1.62
CA LEU A 127 1.64 5.25 1.76
C LEU A 127 2.23 4.73 3.08
N LEU A 128 1.43 4.68 4.14
CA LEU A 128 1.83 4.27 5.49
C LEU A 128 1.43 2.83 5.82
N SER A 129 0.56 2.21 5.03
CA SER A 129 -0.08 0.94 5.40
C SER A 129 0.90 -0.21 5.57
N LEU A 130 2.06 -0.15 4.90
CA LEU A 130 3.11 -1.15 4.98
C LEU A 130 4.10 -0.92 6.12
N ASP A 131 4.12 0.27 6.72
CA ASP A 131 5.13 0.63 7.74
C ASP A 131 4.55 0.86 9.12
N ALA A 132 3.38 1.50 9.18
CA ALA A 132 2.67 1.75 10.42
C ALA A 132 1.66 0.63 10.65
N TYR A 133 1.69 0.02 11.84
CA TYR A 133 0.79 -1.07 12.14
C TYR A 133 -0.62 -0.57 12.44
N ILE A 134 -1.63 -1.26 11.91
CA ILE A 134 -3.03 -0.96 12.22
C ILE A 134 -3.45 -1.73 13.46
N ASP A 135 -3.23 -3.04 13.50
CA ASP A 135 -3.58 -3.90 14.63
C ASP A 135 -2.33 -4.41 15.35
N ALA A 136 -2.44 -4.57 16.67
CA ALA A 136 -1.35 -5.06 17.50
C ALA A 136 -1.27 -6.60 17.49
N ASP A 137 -2.41 -7.26 17.31
CA ASP A 137 -2.61 -8.69 17.37
C ASP A 137 -3.42 -9.19 16.15
N ASP A 138 -3.62 -10.51 16.08
CA ASP A 138 -4.37 -11.21 15.05
C ASP A 138 -5.89 -11.18 15.25
N THR A 139 -6.39 -10.45 16.25
CA THR A 139 -7.83 -10.23 16.41
C THR A 139 -8.37 -9.20 15.39
N PHE A 140 -7.46 -8.44 14.77
CA PHE A 140 -7.74 -7.41 13.76
C PHE A 140 -8.83 -6.43 14.17
N THR A 141 -8.92 -6.09 15.45
CA THR A 141 -10.06 -5.36 16.03
C THR A 141 -10.31 -4.01 15.33
N ARG A 142 -9.26 -3.24 14.99
CA ARG A 142 -9.40 -1.93 14.33
C ARG A 142 -9.74 -2.11 12.86
N SER A 143 -9.00 -2.96 12.14
CA SER A 143 -9.27 -3.26 10.74
C SER A 143 -10.69 -3.78 10.51
N ARG A 144 -11.16 -4.67 11.39
CA ARG A 144 -12.54 -5.19 11.41
C ARG A 144 -13.56 -4.08 11.58
N ARG A 145 -13.36 -3.21 12.58
CA ARG A 145 -14.30 -2.10 12.85
C ARG A 145 -14.44 -1.17 11.65
N ILE A 146 -13.35 -0.91 10.94
CA ILE A 146 -13.33 0.00 9.79
C ILE A 146 -14.16 -0.56 8.65
N LEU A 147 -13.91 -1.80 8.20
CA LEU A 147 -14.69 -2.39 7.10
C LEU A 147 -16.17 -2.53 7.48
N ARG A 148 -16.46 -2.96 8.70
CA ARG A 148 -17.84 -3.02 9.20
C ARG A 148 -18.56 -1.67 9.10
N GLN A 149 -17.87 -0.58 9.46
CA GLN A 149 -18.45 0.76 9.40
C GLN A 149 -18.67 1.21 7.95
N VAL A 150 -17.71 0.99 7.07
CA VAL A 150 -17.82 1.36 5.64
C VAL A 150 -18.95 0.59 4.95
N ILE A 151 -19.13 -0.70 5.25
CA ILE A 151 -20.28 -1.48 4.76
C ILE A 151 -21.59 -0.89 5.28
N ARG A 152 -21.66 -0.58 6.59
CA ARG A 152 -22.86 0.03 7.20
C ARG A 152 -23.20 1.39 6.58
N ASP A 153 -22.19 2.19 6.28
CA ASP A 153 -22.35 3.51 5.66
C ASP A 153 -22.57 3.44 4.14
N ARG A 154 -22.60 2.23 3.56
CA ARG A 154 -22.82 1.96 2.14
C ARG A 154 -21.82 2.67 1.21
N ASP A 155 -20.60 2.93 1.70
CA ASP A 155 -19.50 3.54 0.93
C ASP A 155 -18.68 2.47 0.20
N PHE A 156 -19.18 2.04 -0.96
CA PHE A 156 -18.56 0.96 -1.73
C PHE A 156 -17.18 1.31 -2.28
N ALA A 157 -16.97 2.55 -2.72
CA ALA A 157 -15.71 3.00 -3.28
C ALA A 157 -14.57 2.92 -2.26
N THR A 158 -14.83 3.35 -1.02
CA THR A 158 -13.86 3.20 0.07
C THR A 158 -13.65 1.72 0.42
N PHE A 159 -14.72 0.93 0.49
CA PHE A 159 -14.64 -0.49 0.82
C PHE A 159 -13.74 -1.25 -0.16
N GLN A 160 -13.95 -1.07 -1.46
CA GLN A 160 -13.16 -1.69 -2.51
C GLN A 160 -11.67 -1.33 -2.38
N ARG A 161 -11.34 -0.07 -2.07
CA ARG A 161 -9.95 0.35 -1.87
C ARG A 161 -9.31 -0.28 -0.63
N LEU A 162 -10.03 -0.32 0.49
CA LEU A 162 -9.51 -0.87 1.74
C LEU A 162 -9.30 -2.38 1.65
N VAL A 163 -10.26 -3.14 1.11
CA VAL A 163 -10.17 -4.61 0.96
C VAL A 163 -8.99 -5.05 0.09
N ASN A 164 -8.55 -4.20 -0.83
CA ASN A 164 -7.42 -4.46 -1.71
C ASN A 164 -6.07 -3.96 -1.18
N MET A 165 -6.07 -3.20 -0.08
CA MET A 165 -4.86 -2.67 0.52
C MET A 165 -4.14 -3.75 1.35
N HIS A 166 -2.80 -3.73 1.30
CA HIS A 166 -1.98 -4.51 2.23
C HIS A 166 -1.62 -3.65 3.44
N ILE A 167 -1.71 -4.23 4.62
CA ILE A 167 -1.53 -3.56 5.90
C ILE A 167 -0.52 -4.32 6.76
N ARG A 168 0.19 -3.58 7.60
CA ARG A 168 1.05 -4.13 8.64
C ARG A 168 0.28 -4.38 9.93
N CYS A 169 0.57 -5.52 10.56
CA CYS A 169 0.17 -5.82 11.92
C CYS A 169 1.42 -5.91 12.79
N GLN A 170 1.33 -5.56 14.08
CA GLN A 170 2.52 -5.55 14.94
C GLN A 170 3.00 -6.98 15.26
N CYS A 171 2.07 -7.90 15.43
CA CYS A 171 2.33 -9.31 15.72
C CYS A 171 2.92 -10.11 14.54
N TYR A 172 2.92 -9.54 13.33
CA TYR A 172 3.31 -10.25 12.12
C TYR A 172 4.34 -9.45 11.30
N LYS A 173 5.39 -10.13 10.84
CA LYS A 173 6.50 -9.46 10.15
C LYS A 173 6.17 -9.04 8.72
N TYR A 174 5.21 -9.69 8.08
CA TYR A 174 4.86 -9.44 6.69
C TYR A 174 3.55 -8.68 6.56
N PRO A 175 3.39 -7.80 5.55
CA PRO A 175 2.10 -7.21 5.28
C PRO A 175 1.06 -8.28 4.91
N VAL A 176 -0.18 -8.08 5.35
CA VAL A 176 -1.32 -8.93 4.99
C VAL A 176 -2.33 -8.10 4.21
N ARG A 177 -3.08 -8.72 3.30
CA ARG A 177 -4.25 -8.05 2.71
C ARG A 177 -5.21 -7.67 3.83
N TRP A 178 -5.86 -6.52 3.72
CA TRP A 178 -6.78 -6.03 4.76
C TRP A 178 -7.74 -7.15 5.19
N PRO A 179 -7.79 -7.50 6.48
CA PRO A 179 -8.46 -8.71 6.94
C PRO A 179 -9.98 -8.59 6.75
N VAL A 180 -10.53 -9.54 6.00
CA VAL A 180 -11.96 -9.78 5.90
C VAL A 180 -12.27 -10.98 6.78
N LEU A 181 -13.39 -10.91 7.49
CA LEU A 181 -13.74 -11.81 8.59
C LEU A 181 -15.21 -12.16 8.43
N PRO A 182 -15.69 -13.28 9.00
CA PRO A 182 -17.08 -13.71 8.86
C PRO A 182 -18.12 -12.63 9.18
N ASN A 183 -17.82 -11.77 10.16
CA ASN A 183 -18.69 -10.67 10.53
C ASN A 183 -18.92 -9.65 9.38
N HIS A 184 -17.94 -9.43 8.50
CA HIS A 184 -18.10 -8.51 7.37
C HIS A 184 -19.12 -9.03 6.36
N PHE A 185 -19.11 -10.33 6.07
CA PHE A 185 -20.11 -10.96 5.19
C PHE A 185 -21.53 -10.87 5.79
N GLN A 186 -21.66 -11.15 7.09
CA GLN A 186 -22.94 -11.00 7.80
C GLN A 186 -23.45 -9.56 7.79
N VAL A 187 -22.56 -8.59 7.97
CA VAL A 187 -22.90 -7.16 7.93
C VAL A 187 -23.28 -6.74 6.51
N ALA A 188 -22.58 -7.22 5.48
CA ALA A 188 -22.94 -6.97 4.09
C ALA A 188 -24.35 -7.53 3.77
N LEU A 189 -24.63 -8.77 4.17
CA LEU A 189 -25.97 -9.37 4.05
C LEU A 189 -27.05 -8.55 4.78
N LYS A 190 -26.75 -8.09 6.00
CA LYS A 190 -27.71 -7.32 6.81
C LYS A 190 -28.11 -6.00 6.17
N TYR A 191 -27.16 -5.32 5.51
CA TYR A 191 -27.37 -4.00 4.90
C TYR A 191 -27.51 -4.07 3.38
N ALA A 192 -27.67 -5.26 2.80
CA ALA A 192 -27.94 -5.41 1.37
C ALA A 192 -29.42 -5.14 1.11
N ASP A 193 -29.70 -4.01 0.47
CA ASP A 193 -31.06 -3.57 0.17
C ASP A 193 -31.73 -4.44 -0.93
N GLU A 194 -30.95 -4.96 -1.88
CA GLU A 194 -31.43 -5.65 -3.09
C GLU A 194 -30.59 -6.90 -3.47
N TYR A 195 -30.95 -7.56 -4.58
CA TYR A 195 -30.11 -8.56 -5.26
C TYR A 195 -28.97 -7.87 -6.02
N ASP A 196 -27.86 -8.59 -6.29
CA ASP A 196 -26.64 -8.05 -6.94
C ASP A 196 -25.97 -6.90 -6.14
N ASP A 197 -25.98 -7.01 -4.81
CA ASP A 197 -25.32 -6.03 -3.94
C ASP A 197 -23.79 -5.98 -4.21
N PRO A 198 -23.21 -4.79 -4.45
CA PRO A 198 -21.81 -4.67 -4.86
C PRO A 198 -20.81 -5.09 -3.78
N PHE A 199 -21.16 -4.94 -2.48
CA PHE A 199 -20.31 -5.41 -1.40
C PHE A 199 -20.29 -6.93 -1.34
N ILE A 200 -21.48 -7.56 -1.44
CA ILE A 200 -21.61 -9.02 -1.46
C ILE A 200 -20.86 -9.60 -2.66
N LYS A 201 -21.07 -9.03 -3.85
CA LYS A 201 -20.40 -9.46 -5.08
C LYS A 201 -18.88 -9.44 -4.94
N LEU A 202 -18.31 -8.31 -4.51
CA LEU A 202 -16.86 -8.19 -4.31
C LEU A 202 -16.34 -9.19 -3.27
N LEU A 203 -17.07 -9.35 -2.16
CA LEU A 203 -16.70 -10.29 -1.09
C LEU A 203 -16.71 -11.74 -1.58
N VAL A 204 -17.71 -12.14 -2.36
CA VAL A 204 -17.80 -13.49 -2.93
C VAL A 204 -16.72 -13.70 -3.98
N GLU A 205 -16.55 -12.79 -4.92
CA GLU A 205 -15.57 -12.93 -6.01
C GLU A 205 -14.12 -12.95 -5.49
N GLN A 206 -13.78 -12.10 -4.52
CA GLN A 206 -12.39 -11.88 -4.15
C GLN A 206 -11.98 -12.51 -2.82
N ARG A 207 -12.94 -12.85 -1.95
CA ARG A 207 -12.70 -13.23 -0.55
C ARG A 207 -13.47 -14.49 -0.12
N TRP A 208 -13.96 -15.31 -1.06
CA TRP A 208 -14.71 -16.54 -0.74
C TRP A 208 -13.99 -17.49 0.24
N GLU A 209 -12.68 -17.61 0.07
CA GLU A 209 -11.82 -18.49 0.87
C GLU A 209 -11.60 -17.98 2.30
N ASP A 210 -11.92 -16.71 2.59
CA ASP A 210 -11.82 -16.16 3.95
C ASP A 210 -13.00 -16.61 4.84
N ILE A 211 -13.98 -17.31 4.28
CA ILE A 211 -15.12 -17.87 5.04
C ILE A 211 -14.73 -19.25 5.58
N PRO A 212 -14.68 -19.45 6.91
CA PRO A 212 -14.43 -20.74 7.52
C PRO A 212 -15.36 -21.84 7.01
N ALA A 213 -14.82 -23.04 6.79
CA ALA A 213 -15.54 -24.17 6.21
C ALA A 213 -16.78 -24.61 7.02
N ASN A 214 -16.80 -24.34 8.33
CA ASN A 214 -17.93 -24.64 9.21
C ASN A 214 -19.11 -23.65 9.08
N LEU A 215 -18.99 -22.60 8.28
CA LEU A 215 -20.03 -21.58 8.06
C LEU A 215 -20.71 -21.74 6.69
N LEU A 216 -21.09 -22.96 6.32
CA LEU A 216 -21.76 -23.25 5.04
C LEU A 216 -23.05 -22.43 4.85
N HIS A 217 -23.84 -22.26 5.91
CA HIS A 217 -25.07 -21.44 5.87
C HIS A 217 -24.82 -20.00 5.40
N LEU A 218 -23.65 -19.43 5.73
CA LEU A 218 -23.29 -18.07 5.34
C LEU A 218 -22.97 -18.02 3.84
N LYS A 219 -22.30 -19.06 3.32
CA LYS A 219 -22.02 -19.22 1.89
C LYS A 219 -23.32 -19.30 1.08
N ASP A 220 -24.28 -20.10 1.54
CA ASP A 220 -25.59 -20.25 0.88
C ASP A 220 -26.36 -18.93 0.84
N GLN A 221 -26.38 -18.19 1.96
CA GLN A 221 -27.02 -16.88 2.03
C GLN A 221 -26.39 -15.87 1.06
N LEU A 222 -25.05 -15.83 0.98
CA LEU A 222 -24.35 -14.94 0.05
C LEU A 222 -24.69 -15.28 -1.40
N MET A 223 -24.64 -16.57 -1.77
CA MET A 223 -24.97 -17.00 -3.14
C MET A 223 -26.40 -16.66 -3.53
N SER A 224 -27.36 -16.77 -2.60
CA SER A 224 -28.75 -16.37 -2.86
C SER A 224 -28.91 -14.87 -3.17
N LYS A 225 -27.98 -14.03 -2.69
CA LYS A 225 -28.00 -12.57 -2.82
C LYS A 225 -27.16 -12.03 -3.98
N VAL A 226 -26.12 -12.75 -4.41
CA VAL A 226 -25.30 -12.39 -5.59
C VAL A 226 -26.15 -12.40 -6.87
N GLY A 227 -27.25 -13.16 -6.90
CA GLY A 227 -28.06 -13.34 -8.10
C GLY A 227 -27.37 -14.30 -9.06
N THR A 228 -28.11 -15.26 -9.61
CA THR A 228 -27.62 -16.20 -10.62
C THR A 228 -27.21 -15.44 -11.88
N SER A 229 -25.94 -15.08 -11.99
CA SER A 229 -25.33 -14.62 -13.23
C SER A 229 -23.91 -15.15 -13.36
N HIS A 230 -23.69 -16.44 -13.10
CA HIS A 230 -22.58 -17.23 -13.64
C HIS A 230 -22.90 -18.73 -13.48
N ILE A 231 -23.56 -19.29 -14.49
CA ILE A 231 -23.32 -20.64 -15.01
C ILE A 231 -22.92 -20.44 -16.47
#